data_AF-A0A848SFV0-F1
#
_entry.id   AF-A0A848SFV0-F1
#
_cell.length_a   1.000
_cell.length_b   1.000
_cell.length_c   1.000
_cell.angle_alpha   90.00
_cell.angle_beta   90.00
_cell.angle_gamma   90.00
#
_symmetry.space_group_name_H-M   'P 1'
#
loop_
_entity.id
_entity.type
_entity.pdbx_description
1 polymer ?
#
loop_
_entity_poly.entity_id
_entity_poly.type
_entity_poly.pdbx_seq_one_letter_code
_entity_poly.pdbx_strand_id
1 'polypeptide(L)'
;MALGPWQIAIIVLLIVLFFGRGRISDMMGDLAKGITSFKRGLREDEDEGKDTRSSPSEPARIAQPAPPPSETTVEATREDSAS
;
A
#
# COMPACT_ATOMS: atom_id res chain seq x y z
N MET A 1 36.96 8.94 -25.93
CA MET A 1 35.77 8.05 -25.88
C MET A 1 35.14 8.18 -24.51
N ALA A 2 34.21 9.11 -24.33
CA ALA A 2 33.55 9.31 -23.04
C ALA A 2 32.55 8.17 -22.81
N LEU A 3 32.52 7.64 -21.59
CA LEU A 3 31.47 6.75 -21.13
C LEU A 3 30.18 7.57 -21.10
N GLY A 4 29.39 7.43 -22.15
CA GLY A 4 28.12 8.13 -22.28
C GLY A 4 27.02 7.45 -21.46
N PRO A 5 25.87 8.13 -21.33
CA PRO A 5 24.69 7.55 -20.67
C PRO A 5 24.23 6.23 -21.31
N TRP A 6 24.56 6.01 -22.59
CA TRP A 6 24.26 4.78 -23.31
C TRP A 6 24.97 3.54 -22.74
N GLN A 7 26.23 3.68 -22.31
CA GLN A 7 27.01 2.61 -21.70
C GLN A 7 26.47 2.24 -20.32
N ILE A 8 26.06 3.25 -19.55
CA ILE A 8 25.48 3.06 -18.21
C ILE A 8 24.17 2.26 -18.30
N ALA A 9 23.32 2.56 -19.27
CA ALA A 9 22.07 1.82 -19.49
C ALA A 9 22.31 0.32 -19.75
N ILE A 10 23.32 -0.03 -20.56
CA ILE A 10 23.68 -1.42 -20.86
C ILE A 10 24.16 -2.14 -19.58
N ILE A 11 24.97 -1.48 -18.76
CA ILE A 11 25.49 -2.06 -17.51
C ILE A 11 24.34 -2.31 -16.51
N VAL A 12 23.44 -1.34 -16.34
CA VAL A 12 22.27 -1.48 -15.46
C VAL A 12 21.38 -2.64 -15.93
N LEU A 13 21.16 -2.78 -17.24
CA LEU A 13 20.37 -3.87 -17.79
C LEU A 13 20.98 -5.25 -17.45
N LEU A 14 22.31 -5.38 -17.56
CA LEU A 14 23.01 -6.62 -17.18
C LEU A 14 22.88 -6.92 -15.69
N ILE A 15 23.02 -5.92 -14.82
CA ILE A 15 22.85 -6.10 -13.37
C ILE A 15 21.42 -6.56 -13.06
N VAL A 16 20.41 -5.92 -13.68
CA VAL A 16 19.01 -6.29 -13.49
C VAL A 16 18.71 -7.72 -13.98
N LEU A 17 19.33 -8.13 -15.08
CA LEU A 17 19.17 -9.47 -15.64
C LEU A 17 19.89 -10.54 -14.78
N PHE A 18 21.09 -10.25 -14.28
CA PHE A 18 21.87 -11.16 -13.43
C PHE A 18 21.27 -11.32 -12.03
N PHE A 19 20.84 -10.23 -11.41
CA PHE A 19 20.25 -10.26 -10.07
C PHE A 19 18.75 -10.60 -10.09
N GLY A 20 18.10 -10.45 -11.24
CA GLY A 20 16.67 -10.69 -11.43
C GLY A 20 15.81 -9.58 -10.80
N ARG A 21 14.63 -9.35 -11.39
CA ARG A 21 13.71 -8.28 -10.97
C ARG A 21 13.17 -8.44 -9.54
N GLY A 22 13.12 -9.66 -9.01
CA GLY A 22 12.58 -9.96 -7.67
C GLY A 22 13.44 -9.42 -6.53
N ARG A 23 14.77 -9.51 -6.62
CA ARG A 23 15.69 -9.05 -5.56
C ARG A 23 15.80 -7.52 -5.50
N ILE A 24 15.75 -6.88 -6.65
CA ILE A 24 15.92 -5.43 -6.77
C ILE A 24 14.70 -4.70 -6.25
N SER A 25 13.49 -5.24 -6.44
CA SER A 25 12.25 -4.60 -5.99
C SER A 25 12.16 -4.51 -4.47
N ASP A 26 12.60 -5.54 -3.75
CA ASP A 26 12.59 -5.57 -2.29
C ASP A 26 13.62 -4.57 -1.72
N MET A 27 14.86 -4.64 -2.24
CA MET A 27 15.92 -3.71 -1.87
C MET A 27 15.59 -2.26 -2.21
N MET A 28 14.99 -2.00 -3.37
CA MET A 28 14.61 -0.65 -3.78
C MET A 28 13.49 -0.08 -2.90
N GLY A 29 12.62 -0.93 -2.34
CA GLY A 29 11.63 -0.53 -1.34
C GLY A 29 12.26 -0.04 -0.03
N ASP A 30 13.23 -0.77 0.51
CA ASP A 30 13.97 -0.36 1.72
C ASP A 30 14.86 0.86 1.47
N LEU A 31 15.54 0.90 0.32
CA LEU A 31 16.33 2.07 -0.09
C LEU A 31 15.45 3.31 -0.28
N ALA A 32 14.26 3.17 -0.87
CA ALA A 32 13.34 4.29 -1.04
C ALA A 32 12.82 4.83 0.30
N LYS A 33 12.54 3.97 1.28
CA LYS A 33 12.19 4.38 2.65
C LYS A 33 13.35 5.11 3.32
N GLY A 34 14.58 4.59 3.21
CA GLY A 34 15.78 5.22 3.76
C GLY A 34 16.05 6.60 3.17
N ILE A 35 16.01 6.73 1.83
CA ILE A 35 16.20 8.00 1.12
C ILE A 35 15.05 8.98 1.41
N THR A 36 13.80 8.49 1.54
CA THR A 36 12.64 9.34 1.89
C THR A 36 12.78 9.90 3.30
N SER A 37 13.16 9.08 4.28
CA SER A 37 13.40 9.53 5.66
C SER A 37 14.58 10.48 5.75
N PHE A 38 15.64 10.24 4.98
CA PHE A 38 16.78 11.16 4.89
C PHE A 38 16.36 12.52 4.31
N LYS A 39 15.59 12.51 3.20
CA LYS A 39 15.05 13.74 2.61
C LYS A 39 14.05 14.43 3.53
N ARG A 40 13.25 13.67 4.30
CA ARG A 40 12.30 14.24 5.26
C ARG A 40 13.02 14.89 6.43
N GLY A 41 14.06 14.26 6.98
CA GLY A 41 14.89 14.86 8.02
C GLY A 41 15.57 16.15 7.57
N LEU A 42 16.16 16.15 6.36
CA LEU A 42 16.75 17.37 5.76
C LEU A 42 15.72 18.49 5.57
N ARG A 43 14.48 18.15 5.19
CA ARG A 43 13.41 19.14 5.00
C ARG A 43 12.77 19.58 6.31
N GLU A 44 12.80 18.75 7.36
CA GLU A 44 12.27 19.10 8.69
C GLU A 44 13.20 20.08 9.41
N ASP A 45 14.50 20.05 9.11
CA ASP A 45 15.46 21.10 9.50
C ASP A 45 15.25 22.43 8.74
N GLU A 46 14.63 22.41 7.56
CA GLU A 46 14.38 23.59 6.71
C GLU A 46 12.94 24.13 6.80
N ASP A 47 11.96 23.27 7.10
CA ASP A 47 10.52 23.54 7.15
C ASP A 47 9.92 22.88 8.41
N GLU A 48 10.05 23.50 9.58
CA GLU A 48 9.30 23.10 10.78
C GLU A 48 7.78 23.24 10.49
N GLY A 49 7.07 22.13 10.25
CA GLY A 49 5.64 22.08 10.60
C GLY A 49 4.64 21.33 9.72
N LYS A 50 4.99 20.61 8.64
CA LYS A 50 3.96 19.84 7.91
C LYS A 50 4.40 18.45 7.44
N ASP A 51 3.49 17.50 7.68
CA ASP A 51 3.34 16.22 7.00
C ASP A 51 3.96 14.96 7.65
N THR A 52 3.36 14.58 8.79
CA THR A 52 3.22 13.16 9.14
C THR A 52 2.09 12.53 8.32
N ARG A 53 2.41 11.98 7.14
CA ARG A 53 1.57 10.94 6.52
C ARG A 53 2.42 10.00 5.66
N SER A 54 2.86 8.90 6.27
CA SER A 54 3.27 7.70 5.55
C SER A 54 2.92 6.51 6.43
N SER A 55 1.65 6.11 6.40
CA SER A 55 1.21 4.80 6.90
C SER A 55 1.18 3.85 5.70
N PRO A 56 1.85 2.68 5.77
CA PRO A 56 1.77 1.66 4.73
C PRO A 56 0.34 1.12 4.63
N SER A 57 -0.20 1.15 3.41
CA SER A 57 -1.16 0.21 2.84
C SER A 57 -2.02 -0.59 3.83
N GLU A 58 -3.22 -0.11 4.14
CA GLU A 58 -4.31 -0.99 4.59
C GLU A 58 -4.83 -1.75 3.35
N PRO A 59 -4.67 -3.09 3.26
CA PRO A 59 -5.21 -3.85 2.16
C PRO A 59 -6.74 -3.84 2.25
N ALA A 60 -7.36 -3.19 1.27
CA ALA A 60 -8.64 -3.58 0.68
C ALA A 60 -9.65 -4.24 1.64
N ARG A 61 -10.40 -3.46 2.42
CA ARG A 61 -11.75 -3.86 2.85
C ARG A 61 -12.67 -3.89 1.64
N ILE A 62 -12.61 -4.97 0.86
CA ILE A 62 -13.55 -5.25 -0.23
C ILE A 62 -14.07 -6.67 -0.03
N ALA A 63 -15.02 -6.84 0.90
CA ALA A 63 -16.08 -7.85 0.86
C ALA A 63 -16.85 -7.80 2.19
N GLN A 64 -17.91 -7.01 2.28
CA GLN A 64 -19.27 -7.55 2.48
C GLN A 64 -20.31 -6.42 2.42
N PRO A 65 -21.13 -6.34 1.36
CA PRO A 65 -22.43 -5.68 1.44
C PRO A 65 -23.52 -6.66 1.91
N ALA A 66 -24.44 -6.11 2.72
CA ALA A 66 -25.80 -6.57 3.07
C ALA A 66 -25.97 -7.48 4.32
N PRO A 67 -27.18 -7.53 4.93
CA PRO A 67 -27.75 -6.61 5.93
C PRO A 67 -28.09 -7.39 7.26
N PRO A 68 -28.66 -6.76 8.33
CA PRO A 68 -28.59 -7.27 9.71
C PRO A 68 -29.58 -8.41 10.01
N PRO A 69 -29.25 -9.37 10.90
CA PRO A 69 -30.24 -10.23 11.52
C PRO A 69 -30.49 -9.72 12.95
N SER A 70 -31.22 -8.62 13.12
CA SER A 70 -31.84 -8.29 14.41
C SER A 70 -32.95 -7.25 14.25
N GLU A 71 -34.09 -7.63 14.85
CA GLU A 71 -35.27 -6.85 15.22
C GLU A 71 -36.43 -6.70 14.21
N THR A 72 -37.58 -7.17 14.69
CA THR A 72 -38.96 -7.01 14.19
C THR A 72 -39.48 -8.13 13.27
N THR A 73 -39.91 -9.23 13.89
CA THR A 73 -41.09 -9.99 13.45
C THR A 73 -41.86 -10.38 14.70
N VAL A 74 -42.55 -9.39 15.27
CA VAL A 74 -43.78 -9.63 16.03
C VAL A 74 -44.90 -9.43 15.01
N GLU A 75 -45.23 -10.46 14.23
CA GLU A 75 -46.57 -10.57 13.64
C GLU A 75 -46.80 -11.99 13.09
N ALA A 76 -47.01 -12.94 14.00
CA ALA A 76 -47.72 -14.16 13.64
C ALA A 76 -49.21 -13.81 13.56
N THR A 77 -49.72 -13.63 12.34
CA THR A 77 -51.16 -13.59 12.07
C THR A 77 -51.72 -14.99 12.23
N ARG A 78 -52.71 -15.09 13.15
CA ARG A 78 -53.84 -16.03 13.23
C ARG A 78 -53.53 -17.53 13.11
N GLU A 79 -53.86 -18.27 14.17
CA GLU A 79 -54.71 -19.48 14.11
C GLU A 79 -55.00 -19.98 15.54
N ASP A 80 -56.05 -19.44 16.16
CA ASP A 80 -56.83 -20.17 17.18
C ASP A 80 -58.30 -20.03 16.79
N SER A 81 -58.69 -20.86 15.83
CA SER A 81 -60.06 -21.32 15.66
C SER A 81 -60.06 -22.76 16.18
N ALA A 82 -60.49 -22.97 17.44
CA ALA A 82 -61.34 -24.09 17.89
C ALA A 82 -61.20 -24.33 19.40
N SER A 83 -62.06 -23.70 20.21
CA SER A 83 -62.94 -24.35 21.21
C SER A 83 -63.78 -23.32 21.95
#